data_AF-A0AA39TLI1-F1
#
_entry.id   AF-A0AA39TLI1-F1
#
_cell.length_a   1.000
_cell.length_b   1.000
_cell.length_c   1.000
_cell.angle_alpha   90.00
_cell.angle_beta   90.00
_cell.angle_gamma   90.00
#
_symmetry.space_group_name_H-M   'P 1'
#
loop_
_entity.id
_entity.type
_entity.pdbx_description
1 polymer ?
#
loop_
_entity_poly.entity_id
_entity_poly.type
_entity_poly.pdbx_seq_one_letter_code
_entity_poly.pdbx_strand_id
1 'polypeptide(L)'
;MAERRLTMDKVVGYPRVFKEVILGKLAILPSELLDNIISTCCDIQTTVTSFSLVNRGARNAVDESFAFQRVSYYAPDALAAMLRTQAGSFFTLEDLYDTLCRSSSCFSCGGFGPLIWLLECRRCCMPCLRSPELLPINEYAATKVFGVSAATLAGLPVVCSESGWDEYLDFRRLLSFTKVRAVAVEDAGDEAQLMARVNPTAQRREAYESYISWRVITDKKLHARWMVAAPQKISNDAAYMYPRQARERWDQCTTHFRSINHHVRKWKKKNESAVHELL
;
A
#
# COMPACT_ATOMS: atom_id res chain seq x y z
N MET A 1 5.72 -74.34 18.20
CA MET A 1 6.87 -73.41 18.26
C MET A 1 7.32 -73.15 16.82
N ALA A 2 7.37 -71.95 16.26
CA ALA A 2 7.08 -70.61 16.72
C ALA A 2 6.75 -69.77 15.46
N GLU A 3 5.74 -68.91 15.55
CA GLU A 3 5.44 -67.86 14.58
C GLU A 3 6.63 -66.89 14.48
N ARG A 4 7.03 -66.50 13.27
CA ARG A 4 7.86 -65.31 13.06
C ARG A 4 7.06 -64.26 12.31
N ARG A 5 6.46 -63.34 13.07
CA ARG A 5 6.18 -61.97 12.62
C ARG A 5 7.48 -61.33 12.14
N LEU A 6 7.53 -60.87 10.90
CA LEU A 6 8.48 -59.88 10.45
C LEU A 6 7.73 -58.55 10.36
N THR A 7 8.03 -57.67 11.31
CA THR A 7 7.55 -56.29 11.38
C THR A 7 8.18 -55.47 10.27
N MET A 8 7.34 -54.79 9.49
CA MET A 8 7.73 -53.60 8.74
C MET A 8 8.17 -52.55 9.75
N ASP A 9 9.45 -52.18 9.74
CA ASP A 9 9.90 -50.87 10.19
C ASP A 9 11.35 -50.67 9.72
N LYS A 10 11.54 -49.67 8.84
CA LYS A 10 12.72 -48.80 8.71
C LYS A 10 12.61 -48.01 7.40
N VAL A 11 11.77 -46.98 7.40
CA VAL A 11 12.07 -45.76 6.63
C VAL A 11 12.74 -44.82 7.61
N VAL A 12 14.06 -44.90 7.71
CA VAL A 12 14.88 -43.94 8.45
C VAL A 12 14.90 -42.66 7.62
N GLY A 13 13.86 -41.85 7.77
CA GLY A 13 13.91 -40.45 7.40
C GLY A 13 14.79 -39.72 8.41
N TYR A 14 15.91 -39.15 7.96
CA TYR A 14 16.67 -38.21 8.77
C TYR A 14 15.73 -37.12 9.27
N PRO A 15 15.62 -36.85 10.59
CA PRO A 15 14.94 -35.66 11.04
C PRO A 15 15.69 -34.47 10.46
N ARG A 16 15.03 -33.72 9.56
CA ARG A 16 15.46 -32.36 9.26
C ARG A 16 15.42 -31.62 10.59
N VAL A 17 16.59 -31.46 11.21
CA VAL A 17 16.78 -30.53 12.31
C VAL A 17 16.51 -29.14 11.73
N PHE A 18 15.25 -28.74 11.72
CA PHE A 18 14.91 -27.33 11.61
C PHE A 18 15.53 -26.71 12.86
N LYS A 19 16.68 -26.07 12.67
CA LYS A 19 17.24 -25.17 13.68
C LYS A 19 16.11 -24.22 14.03
N GLU A 20 15.53 -24.36 15.22
CA GLU A 20 14.45 -23.49 15.68
C GLU A 20 14.93 -22.06 15.53
N VAL A 21 14.38 -21.38 14.53
CA VAL A 21 14.68 -19.98 14.31
C VAL A 21 13.78 -19.25 15.30
N ILE A 22 14.29 -19.08 16.52
CA ILE A 22 13.46 -18.73 17.67
C ILE A 22 12.84 -17.34 17.45
N LEU A 23 11.51 -17.28 17.40
CA LEU A 23 10.69 -16.06 17.35
C LEU A 23 10.65 -15.34 18.72
N GLY A 24 11.52 -15.73 19.64
CA GLY A 24 11.49 -15.33 21.04
C GLY A 24 10.19 -15.74 21.72
N LYS A 25 9.64 -14.83 22.53
CA LYS A 25 8.40 -15.06 23.29
C LYS A 25 7.17 -15.32 22.41
N LEU A 26 7.18 -14.85 21.17
CA LEU A 26 6.07 -15.08 20.23
C LEU A 26 6.04 -16.51 19.71
N ALA A 27 7.08 -17.32 19.92
CA ALA A 27 7.10 -18.73 19.53
C ALA A 27 6.06 -19.59 20.29
N ILE A 28 5.48 -19.06 21.38
CA ILE A 28 4.37 -19.71 22.10
C ILE A 28 3.05 -19.64 21.33
N LEU A 29 2.93 -18.73 20.37
CA LEU A 29 1.68 -18.52 19.64
C LEU A 29 1.55 -19.56 18.52
N PRO A 30 0.37 -20.17 18.33
CA PRO A 30 0.04 -20.93 17.14
C PRO A 30 0.21 -20.09 15.87
N SER A 31 0.54 -20.75 14.76
CA SER A 31 0.76 -20.11 13.44
C SER A 31 -0.42 -19.27 12.99
N GLU A 32 -1.64 -19.69 13.29
CA GLU A 32 -2.88 -19.02 12.92
C GLU A 32 -3.04 -17.69 13.65
N LEU A 33 -2.70 -17.65 14.95
CA LEU A 33 -2.71 -16.40 15.72
C LEU A 33 -1.59 -15.47 15.24
N LEU A 34 -0.45 -16.04 14.90
CA LEU A 34 0.69 -15.28 14.38
C LEU A 34 0.36 -14.64 13.02
N ASP A 35 -0.25 -15.40 12.10
CA ASP A 35 -0.72 -14.90 10.81
C ASP A 35 -1.76 -13.80 10.99
N ASN A 36 -2.74 -13.98 11.87
CA ASN A 36 -3.75 -12.97 12.16
C ASN A 36 -3.14 -11.65 12.69
N ILE A 37 -2.18 -11.74 13.61
CA ILE A 37 -1.48 -10.56 14.14
C ILE A 37 -0.74 -9.84 13.01
N ILE A 38 0.00 -10.59 12.18
CA ILE A 38 0.79 -10.05 11.07
C ILE A 38 -0.12 -9.43 10.00
N SER A 39 -1.25 -10.07 9.71
CA SER A 39 -2.16 -9.67 8.63
C SER A 39 -3.03 -8.48 9.00
N THR A 40 -3.54 -8.45 10.23
CA THR A 40 -4.72 -7.64 10.62
C THR A 40 -4.39 -6.64 11.72
N CYS A 41 -3.44 -6.96 12.62
CA CYS A 41 -3.16 -6.10 13.78
C CYS A 41 -1.98 -5.15 13.57
N CYS A 42 -1.19 -5.34 12.52
CA CYS A 42 0.01 -4.54 12.24
C CYS A 42 -0.06 -3.92 10.85
N ASP A 43 0.38 -2.67 10.74
CA ASP A 43 0.47 -1.98 9.47
C ASP A 43 1.60 -2.57 8.61
N ILE A 44 1.46 -2.43 7.29
CA ILE A 44 2.41 -2.95 6.29
C ILE A 44 3.83 -2.41 6.55
N GLN A 45 3.95 -1.13 6.94
CA GLN A 45 5.25 -0.50 7.15
C GLN A 45 5.99 -1.17 8.32
N THR A 46 5.36 -1.28 9.47
CA THR A 46 5.90 -1.91 10.68
C THR A 46 6.22 -3.37 10.43
N THR A 47 5.28 -4.11 9.82
CA THR A 47 5.45 -5.55 9.53
C THR A 47 6.67 -5.81 8.66
N VAL A 48 6.82 -5.08 7.54
CA VAL A 48 7.89 -5.34 6.57
C VAL A 48 9.21 -4.70 6.97
N THR A 49 9.20 -3.44 7.43
CA THR A 49 10.44 -2.66 7.65
C THR A 49 10.98 -2.73 9.06
N SER A 50 10.22 -3.24 10.02
CA SER A 50 10.65 -3.36 11.41
C SER A 50 10.58 -4.81 11.90
N PHE A 51 9.39 -5.40 12.00
CA PHE A 51 9.22 -6.74 12.58
C PHE A 51 10.00 -7.81 11.81
N SER A 52 9.90 -7.82 10.48
CA SER A 52 10.61 -8.80 9.64
C SER A 52 12.14 -8.73 9.72
N LEU A 53 12.69 -7.63 10.27
CA LEU A 53 14.12 -7.40 10.41
C LEU A 53 14.66 -7.74 11.81
N VAL A 54 13.79 -8.00 12.80
CA VAL A 54 14.22 -8.26 14.18
C VAL A 54 15.05 -9.53 14.28
N ASN A 55 14.60 -10.63 13.68
CA ASN A 55 15.34 -11.88 13.58
C ASN A 55 14.81 -12.73 12.42
N ARG A 56 15.51 -13.82 12.10
CA ARG A 56 15.12 -14.73 11.01
C ARG A 56 13.76 -15.41 11.25
N GLY A 57 13.34 -15.58 12.50
CA GLY A 57 12.06 -16.21 12.85
C GLY A 57 10.90 -15.29 12.52
N ALA A 58 11.02 -14.01 12.88
CA ALA A 58 10.06 -12.97 12.55
C ALA A 58 9.98 -12.79 11.04
N ARG A 59 11.12 -12.88 10.35
CA ARG A 59 11.15 -12.90 8.90
C ARG A 59 10.35 -14.07 8.32
N ASN A 60 10.60 -15.29 8.80
CA ASN A 60 9.89 -16.48 8.34
C ASN A 60 8.39 -16.37 8.61
N ALA A 61 7.99 -15.89 9.78
CA ALA A 61 6.59 -15.68 10.13
C ALA A 61 5.87 -14.74 9.15
N VAL A 62 6.50 -13.63 8.77
CA VAL A 62 5.95 -12.72 7.75
C VAL A 62 5.93 -13.38 6.37
N ASP A 63 7.01 -14.07 5.99
CA ASP A 63 7.09 -14.75 4.68
C ASP A 63 6.10 -15.94 4.58
N GLU A 64 5.71 -16.55 5.69
CA GLU A 64 4.72 -17.63 5.80
C GLU A 64 3.27 -17.10 5.85
N SER A 65 3.09 -15.81 6.17
CA SER A 65 1.76 -15.19 6.21
C SER A 65 1.05 -15.25 4.86
N PHE A 66 -0.21 -15.69 4.88
CA PHE A 66 -0.99 -15.87 3.65
C PHE A 66 -1.24 -14.53 2.95
N ALA A 67 -1.63 -13.49 3.71
CA ALA A 67 -1.88 -12.16 3.17
C ALA A 67 -0.60 -11.59 2.53
N PHE A 68 0.54 -11.73 3.19
CA PHE A 68 1.83 -11.26 2.65
C PHE A 68 2.22 -11.98 1.35
N GLN A 69 2.06 -13.31 1.29
CA GLN A 69 2.35 -14.08 0.08
C GLN A 69 1.45 -13.66 -1.09
N ARG A 70 0.17 -13.46 -0.85
CA ARG A 70 -0.79 -13.06 -1.90
C ARG A 70 -0.51 -11.65 -2.39
N VAL A 71 -0.34 -10.69 -1.48
CA VAL A 71 -0.04 -9.30 -1.82
C VAL A 71 1.29 -9.18 -2.57
N SER A 72 2.36 -9.83 -2.08
CA SER A 72 3.68 -9.78 -2.72
C SER A 72 3.70 -10.43 -4.11
N TYR A 73 2.83 -11.41 -4.37
CA TYR A 73 2.72 -12.04 -5.68
C TYR A 73 1.88 -11.24 -6.67
N TYR A 74 0.67 -10.81 -6.28
CA TYR A 74 -0.29 -10.17 -7.20
C TYR A 74 -0.12 -8.66 -7.31
N ALA A 75 0.40 -8.01 -6.26
CA ALA A 75 0.50 -6.55 -6.16
C ALA A 75 1.88 -6.05 -5.70
N PRO A 76 3.00 -6.58 -6.25
CA PRO A 76 4.35 -6.20 -5.79
C PRO A 76 4.62 -4.69 -5.92
N ASP A 77 4.10 -4.06 -6.96
CA ASP A 77 4.30 -2.63 -7.22
C ASP A 77 3.53 -1.76 -6.22
N ALA A 78 2.30 -2.17 -5.85
CA ALA A 78 1.53 -1.47 -4.82
C ALA A 78 2.15 -1.64 -3.43
N LEU A 79 2.60 -2.85 -3.09
CA LEU A 79 3.31 -3.09 -1.83
C LEU A 79 4.59 -2.24 -1.76
N ALA A 80 5.39 -2.22 -2.83
CA ALA A 80 6.58 -1.39 -2.90
C ALA A 80 6.25 0.11 -2.80
N ALA A 81 5.19 0.56 -3.48
CA ALA A 81 4.75 1.95 -3.42
C ALA A 81 4.33 2.38 -2.01
N MET A 82 3.56 1.54 -1.32
CA MET A 82 3.15 1.79 0.06
C MET A 82 4.34 1.91 1.00
N LEU A 83 5.35 1.04 0.85
CA LEU A 83 6.54 1.05 1.70
C LEU A 83 7.42 2.29 1.48
N ARG A 84 7.52 2.75 0.23
CA ARG A 84 8.43 3.84 -0.17
C ARG A 84 7.84 5.21 0.12
N THR A 85 6.52 5.32 -0.03
CA THR A 85 5.76 6.53 0.29
C THR A 85 5.26 6.56 1.73
N GLN A 86 5.62 5.58 2.55
CA GLN A 86 5.14 5.40 3.94
C GLN A 86 3.62 5.26 4.08
N ALA A 87 2.87 5.18 2.98
CA ALA A 87 1.43 4.94 3.00
C ALA A 87 1.08 3.58 3.64
N GLY A 88 2.02 2.63 3.63
CA GLY A 88 1.89 1.35 4.31
C GLY A 88 1.73 1.45 5.83
N SER A 89 1.96 2.62 6.44
CA SER A 89 1.78 2.85 7.88
C SER A 89 0.31 2.97 8.29
N PHE A 90 -0.59 3.10 7.32
CA PHE A 90 -2.03 3.31 7.54
C PHE A 90 -2.90 2.11 7.18
N PHE A 91 -2.30 1.08 6.57
CA PHE A 91 -3.02 -0.07 6.06
C PHE A 91 -2.33 -1.35 6.51
N THR A 92 -3.14 -2.34 6.82
CA THR A 92 -2.71 -3.69 7.14
C THR A 92 -2.50 -4.51 5.87
N LEU A 93 -1.86 -5.68 5.98
CA LEU A 93 -1.74 -6.58 4.83
C LEU A 93 -3.12 -7.09 4.38
N GLU A 94 -4.05 -7.27 5.32
CA GLU A 94 -5.43 -7.67 5.04
C GLU A 94 -6.18 -6.60 4.25
N ASP A 95 -6.02 -5.30 4.57
CA ASP A 95 -6.65 -4.20 3.80
C ASP A 95 -6.26 -4.24 2.31
N LEU A 96 -4.96 -4.43 2.04
CA LEU A 96 -4.46 -4.54 0.67
C LEU A 96 -4.91 -5.85 0.03
N TYR A 97 -4.87 -6.97 0.76
CA TYR A 97 -5.35 -8.26 0.27
C TYR A 97 -6.83 -8.21 -0.14
N ASP A 98 -7.70 -7.68 0.72
CA ASP A 98 -9.12 -7.49 0.47
C ASP A 98 -9.37 -6.61 -0.75
N THR A 99 -8.60 -5.54 -0.89
CA THR A 99 -8.68 -4.65 -2.05
C THR A 99 -8.34 -5.37 -3.36
N LEU A 100 -7.46 -6.36 -3.31
CA LEU A 100 -7.07 -7.15 -4.48
C LEU A 100 -8.10 -8.24 -4.81
N CYS A 101 -8.69 -8.87 -3.79
CA CYS A 101 -9.53 -10.05 -3.92
C CYS A 101 -11.03 -9.77 -4.01
N ARG A 102 -11.54 -8.74 -3.31
CA ARG A 102 -12.99 -8.48 -3.20
C ARG A 102 -13.60 -8.02 -4.52
N SER A 103 -12.87 -7.23 -5.31
CA SER A 103 -13.34 -6.77 -6.61
C SER A 103 -12.19 -6.36 -7.52
N SER A 104 -12.33 -6.57 -8.82
CA SER A 104 -11.47 -5.97 -9.85
C SER A 104 -11.95 -4.59 -10.30
N SER A 105 -13.08 -4.11 -9.75
CA SER A 105 -13.71 -2.85 -10.14
C SER A 105 -13.08 -1.62 -9.49
N CYS A 106 -13.16 -0.50 -10.19
CA CYS A 106 -12.88 0.82 -9.70
C CYS A 106 -13.96 1.20 -8.68
N PHE A 107 -13.50 1.70 -7.55
CA PHE A 107 -14.37 2.06 -6.44
C PHE A 107 -15.35 3.20 -6.77
N SER A 108 -15.04 4.02 -7.77
CA SER A 108 -15.81 5.22 -8.15
C SER A 108 -16.83 4.93 -9.25
N CYS A 109 -16.41 4.29 -10.35
CA CYS A 109 -17.29 4.08 -11.52
C CYS A 109 -17.74 2.62 -11.72
N GLY A 110 -17.22 1.65 -10.95
CA GLY A 110 -17.53 0.23 -11.11
C GLY A 110 -16.89 -0.46 -12.33
N GLY A 111 -16.27 0.28 -13.26
CA GLY A 111 -15.47 -0.30 -14.37
C GLY A 111 -14.19 -0.97 -13.88
N PHE A 112 -13.33 -1.51 -14.75
CA PHE A 112 -12.09 -2.16 -14.32
C PHE A 112 -11.12 -1.17 -13.62
N GLY A 113 -10.60 -1.55 -12.45
CA GLY A 113 -9.71 -0.76 -11.60
C GLY A 113 -8.25 -1.24 -11.64
N PRO A 114 -7.46 -0.86 -12.66
CA PRO A 114 -6.07 -1.27 -12.84
C PRO A 114 -5.06 -0.70 -11.83
N LEU A 115 -5.44 0.32 -11.06
CA LEU A 115 -4.55 1.00 -10.13
C LEU A 115 -5.01 0.77 -8.69
N ILE A 116 -4.07 0.83 -7.74
CA ILE A 116 -4.36 1.03 -6.33
C ILE A 116 -4.09 2.49 -6.00
N TRP A 117 -5.12 3.19 -5.56
CA TRP A 117 -5.01 4.52 -4.99
C TRP A 117 -4.56 4.41 -3.54
N LEU A 118 -3.33 4.83 -3.28
CA LEU A 118 -2.59 4.58 -2.04
C LEU A 118 -3.20 5.29 -0.83
N LEU A 119 -3.85 6.43 -1.03
CA LEU A 119 -4.41 7.25 0.06
C LEU A 119 -5.63 6.63 0.74
N GLU A 120 -6.32 5.70 0.10
CA GLU A 120 -7.47 5.01 0.70
C GLU A 120 -7.39 3.49 0.53
N CYS A 121 -6.28 2.97 0.01
CA CYS A 121 -6.13 1.56 -0.37
C CYS A 121 -7.34 1.06 -1.18
N ARG A 122 -7.69 1.74 -2.28
CA ARG A 122 -8.83 1.36 -3.14
C ARG A 122 -8.42 1.20 -4.59
N ARG A 123 -9.09 0.31 -5.31
CA ARG A 123 -8.90 0.16 -6.75
C ARG A 123 -9.48 1.33 -7.53
N CYS A 124 -8.73 1.89 -8.46
CA CYS A 124 -9.15 3.00 -9.31
C CYS A 124 -8.80 2.78 -10.78
N CYS A 125 -9.63 3.32 -11.68
CA CYS A 125 -9.31 3.41 -13.10
C CYS A 125 -8.63 4.74 -13.44
N MET A 126 -7.96 4.78 -14.59
CA MET A 126 -7.24 5.97 -15.06
C MET A 126 -8.17 7.17 -15.28
N PRO A 127 -9.38 7.01 -15.86
CA PRO A 127 -10.34 8.12 -15.95
C PRO A 127 -10.74 8.69 -14.59
N CYS A 128 -11.10 7.84 -13.62
CA CYS A 128 -11.46 8.29 -12.28
C CYS A 128 -10.27 8.93 -11.56
N LEU A 129 -9.03 8.44 -11.70
CA LEU A 129 -7.86 9.10 -11.09
C LEU A 129 -7.65 10.54 -11.61
N ARG A 130 -8.11 10.83 -12.83
CA ARG A 130 -8.07 12.19 -13.40
C ARG A 130 -9.19 13.10 -12.89
N SER A 131 -10.07 12.59 -12.05
CA SER A 131 -11.12 13.39 -11.41
C SER A 131 -10.53 14.33 -10.33
N PRO A 132 -11.17 15.48 -10.09
CA PRO A 132 -10.84 16.37 -8.98
C PRO A 132 -10.95 15.68 -7.62
N GLU A 133 -11.90 14.76 -7.45
CA GLU A 133 -12.15 14.04 -6.20
C GLU A 133 -10.97 13.17 -5.78
N LEU A 134 -10.21 12.66 -6.76
CA LEU A 134 -9.01 11.85 -6.53
C LEU A 134 -7.70 12.62 -6.64
N LEU A 135 -7.76 13.94 -6.84
CA LEU A 135 -6.57 14.78 -6.82
C LEU A 135 -6.08 14.92 -5.36
N PRO A 136 -4.83 14.52 -5.07
CA PRO A 136 -4.31 14.71 -3.72
C PRO A 136 -4.03 16.18 -3.43
N ILE A 137 -4.13 16.55 -2.17
CA ILE A 137 -3.77 17.87 -1.65
C ILE A 137 -2.58 17.73 -0.70
N ASN A 138 -1.62 18.65 -0.78
CA ASN A 138 -0.54 18.65 0.22
C ASN A 138 -1.02 19.22 1.55
N GLU A 139 -0.43 18.75 2.65
CA GLU A 139 -0.84 19.11 4.02
C GLU A 139 -0.83 20.62 4.28
N TYR A 140 0.17 21.34 3.77
CA TYR A 140 0.22 22.80 3.89
C TYR A 140 -0.97 23.48 3.20
N ALA A 141 -1.27 23.10 1.96
CA ALA A 141 -2.42 23.61 1.23
C ALA A 141 -3.72 23.23 1.92
N ALA A 142 -3.85 22.02 2.47
CA ALA A 142 -5.02 21.61 3.24
C ALA A 142 -5.28 22.51 4.45
N THR A 143 -4.26 22.75 5.29
CA THR A 143 -4.39 23.65 6.46
C THR A 143 -4.74 25.08 6.03
N LYS A 144 -4.16 25.57 4.93
CA LYS A 144 -4.43 26.93 4.42
C LYS A 144 -5.83 27.08 3.81
N VAL A 145 -6.27 26.12 3.01
CA VAL A 145 -7.55 26.15 2.29
C VAL A 145 -8.70 25.95 3.26
N PHE A 146 -8.62 24.91 4.10
CA PHE A 146 -9.72 24.54 5.00
C PHE A 146 -9.66 25.21 6.38
N GLY A 147 -8.54 25.86 6.72
CA GLY A 147 -8.37 26.50 8.02
C GLY A 147 -8.25 25.52 9.19
N VAL A 148 -7.92 24.25 8.91
CA VAL A 148 -7.74 23.19 9.91
C VAL A 148 -6.29 23.10 10.39
N SER A 149 -6.10 22.58 11.60
CA SER A 149 -4.76 22.38 12.17
C SER A 149 -4.09 21.12 11.60
N ALA A 150 -2.75 21.07 11.61
CA ALA A 150 -2.01 19.86 11.24
C ALA A 150 -2.31 18.68 12.19
N ALA A 151 -2.59 18.96 13.47
CA ALA A 151 -2.98 17.94 14.44
C ALA A 151 -4.31 17.26 14.05
N THR A 152 -5.26 18.03 13.51
CA THR A 152 -6.53 17.52 12.98
C THR A 152 -6.31 16.57 11.79
N LEU A 153 -5.24 16.76 11.01
CA LEU A 153 -4.92 15.96 9.83
C LEU A 153 -4.02 14.74 10.12
N ALA A 154 -3.42 14.65 11.32
CA ALA A 154 -2.38 13.67 11.62
C ALA A 154 -2.83 12.20 11.53
N GLY A 155 -4.12 11.93 11.72
CA GLY A 155 -4.70 10.58 11.62
C GLY A 155 -5.07 10.15 10.20
N LEU A 156 -4.95 11.04 9.20
CA LEU A 156 -5.32 10.71 7.82
C LEU A 156 -4.18 9.97 7.10
N PRO A 157 -4.52 8.99 6.23
CA PRO A 157 -3.51 8.36 5.38
C PRO A 157 -2.76 9.39 4.53
N VAL A 158 -1.44 9.30 4.59
CA VAL A 158 -0.53 10.19 3.85
C VAL A 158 0.37 9.39 2.93
N VAL A 159 0.59 9.94 1.74
CA VAL A 159 1.66 9.53 0.82
C VAL A 159 2.79 10.55 0.98
N CYS A 160 3.90 10.11 1.55
CA CYS A 160 5.11 10.91 1.67
C CYS A 160 5.88 10.89 0.34
N SER A 161 6.41 12.04 -0.07
CA SER A 161 7.41 12.06 -1.15
C SER A 161 8.68 11.36 -0.69
N GLU A 162 9.37 10.70 -1.60
CA GLU A 162 10.61 10.02 -1.25
C GLU A 162 11.77 11.02 -1.20
N SER A 163 12.83 10.68 -0.46
CA SER A 163 14.07 11.47 -0.44
C SER A 163 14.71 11.51 -1.84
N GLY A 164 15.06 12.70 -2.34
CA GLY A 164 15.59 12.92 -3.69
C GLY A 164 14.57 13.55 -4.66
N TRP A 165 13.35 13.77 -4.21
CA TRP A 165 12.32 14.52 -4.95
C TRP A 165 12.38 16.01 -4.58
N ASP A 166 13.59 16.57 -4.48
CA ASP A 166 13.82 17.92 -3.94
C ASP A 166 13.23 19.04 -4.83
N GLU A 167 12.98 18.75 -6.11
CA GLU A 167 12.27 19.64 -7.05
C GLU A 167 10.77 19.82 -6.69
N TYR A 168 10.26 19.00 -5.75
CA TYR A 168 8.86 18.81 -5.45
C TYR A 168 8.57 19.01 -3.96
N LEU A 169 9.18 20.03 -3.33
CA LEU A 169 8.96 20.39 -1.92
C LEU A 169 7.48 20.57 -1.56
N ASP A 170 6.66 20.98 -2.52
CA ASP A 170 5.20 21.12 -2.38
C ASP A 170 4.48 19.77 -2.16
N PHE A 171 5.16 18.63 -2.30
CA PHE A 171 4.56 17.29 -2.31
C PHE A 171 5.07 16.36 -1.20
N ARG A 172 5.71 16.91 -0.16
CA ARG A 172 6.26 16.11 0.94
C ARG A 172 5.25 15.19 1.60
N ARG A 173 4.01 15.65 1.76
CA ARG A 173 2.93 14.94 2.46
C ARG A 173 1.62 15.19 1.72
N LEU A 174 1.19 14.19 0.95
CA LEU A 174 -0.03 14.21 0.16
C LEU A 174 -1.15 13.49 0.89
N LEU A 175 -2.33 14.10 0.89
CA LEU A 175 -3.54 13.63 1.56
C LEU A 175 -4.69 13.51 0.55
N SER A 176 -5.70 12.69 0.87
CA SER A 176 -6.95 12.62 0.10
C SER A 176 -7.77 13.89 0.30
N PHE A 177 -8.06 14.62 -0.79
CA PHE A 177 -8.84 15.85 -0.72
C PHE A 177 -10.23 15.62 -0.10
N THR A 178 -10.89 14.52 -0.46
CA THR A 178 -12.22 14.16 0.05
C THR A 178 -12.19 13.88 1.55
N LYS A 179 -11.16 13.16 2.04
CA LYS A 179 -10.99 12.88 3.48
C LYS A 179 -10.65 14.14 4.26
N VAL A 180 -9.76 14.98 3.75
CA VAL A 180 -9.43 16.28 4.36
C VAL A 180 -10.68 17.15 4.45
N ARG A 181 -11.49 17.23 3.38
CA ARG A 181 -12.74 17.99 3.39
C ARG A 181 -13.72 17.43 4.43
N ALA A 182 -13.87 16.11 4.52
CA ALA A 182 -14.76 15.49 5.51
C ALA A 182 -14.37 15.86 6.95
N VAL A 183 -13.08 15.72 7.28
CA VAL A 183 -12.55 16.12 8.59
C VAL A 183 -12.71 17.62 8.83
N ALA A 184 -12.52 18.45 7.81
CA ALA A 184 -12.71 19.89 7.92
C ALA A 184 -14.17 20.29 8.14
N VAL A 185 -15.13 19.55 7.57
CA VAL A 185 -16.55 19.75 7.85
C VAL A 185 -16.86 19.39 9.30
N GLU A 186 -16.31 18.28 9.81
CA GLU A 186 -16.49 17.87 11.21
C GLU A 186 -15.88 18.88 12.19
N ASP A 187 -14.67 19.38 11.92
CA ASP A 187 -14.00 20.43 12.72
C ASP A 187 -14.74 21.78 12.66
N ALA A 188 -15.39 22.07 11.53
CA ALA A 188 -16.24 23.25 11.37
C ALA A 188 -17.63 23.09 11.98
N GLY A 189 -18.05 21.88 12.35
CA GLY A 189 -19.40 21.56 12.84
C GLY A 189 -20.40 21.28 11.72
N ASP A 190 -20.40 22.05 10.64
CA ASP A 190 -21.21 21.78 9.46
C ASP A 190 -20.59 22.35 8.16
N GLU A 191 -21.21 22.01 7.02
CA GLU A 191 -20.75 22.45 5.70
C GLU A 191 -20.86 23.97 5.50
N ALA A 192 -21.90 24.62 6.04
CA ALA A 192 -22.10 26.06 5.91
C ALA A 192 -21.02 26.85 6.66
N GLN A 193 -20.66 26.39 7.85
CA GLN A 193 -19.59 26.93 8.70
C GLN A 193 -18.23 26.72 8.04
N LEU A 194 -17.98 25.56 7.41
CA LEU A 194 -16.78 25.36 6.61
C LEU A 194 -16.70 26.37 5.46
N MET A 195 -17.79 26.53 4.69
CA MET A 195 -17.80 27.50 3.58
C MET A 195 -17.65 28.94 4.08
N ALA A 196 -18.21 29.28 5.24
CA ALA A 196 -17.98 30.58 5.88
C ALA A 196 -16.51 30.80 6.29
N ARG A 197 -15.75 29.75 6.60
CA ARG A 197 -14.29 29.83 6.84
C ARG A 197 -13.48 29.97 5.54
N VAL A 198 -13.94 29.35 4.45
CA VAL A 198 -13.24 29.33 3.14
C VAL A 198 -13.49 30.61 2.33
N ASN A 199 -14.73 31.07 2.25
CA ASN A 199 -15.19 32.17 1.38
C ASN A 199 -14.63 33.58 1.64
N PRO A 200 -14.35 34.03 2.89
CA PRO A 200 -14.02 35.45 3.13
C PRO A 200 -12.64 35.84 2.60
N THR A 201 -11.75 34.88 2.34
CA THR A 201 -10.44 35.15 1.76
C THR A 201 -10.48 34.79 0.28
N ALA A 202 -10.43 35.78 -0.62
CA ALA A 202 -10.43 35.55 -2.08
C ALA A 202 -9.40 34.49 -2.50
N GLN A 203 -8.20 34.54 -1.91
CA GLN A 203 -7.14 33.55 -2.12
C GLN A 203 -7.51 32.11 -1.70
N ARG A 204 -8.23 31.93 -0.58
CA ARG A 204 -8.70 30.60 -0.13
C ARG A 204 -9.81 30.08 -1.02
N ARG A 205 -10.74 30.95 -1.40
CA ARG A 205 -11.84 30.63 -2.31
C ARG A 205 -11.31 30.17 -3.66
N GLU A 206 -10.42 30.93 -4.28
CA GLU A 206 -9.78 30.56 -5.54
C GLU A 206 -8.98 29.25 -5.43
N ALA A 207 -8.26 29.05 -4.33
CA ALA A 207 -7.54 27.80 -4.10
C ALA A 207 -8.51 26.61 -4.00
N TYR A 208 -9.58 26.72 -3.21
CA TYR A 208 -10.62 25.70 -3.08
C TYR A 208 -11.31 25.39 -4.42
N GLU A 209 -11.73 26.43 -5.15
CA GLU A 209 -12.31 26.32 -6.49
C GLU A 209 -11.33 25.69 -7.49
N SER A 210 -10.02 25.93 -7.36
CA SER A 210 -9.00 25.27 -8.21
C SER A 210 -8.87 23.77 -7.96
N TYR A 211 -9.24 23.28 -6.78
CA TYR A 211 -9.22 21.85 -6.46
C TYR A 211 -10.49 21.15 -6.91
N ILE A 212 -11.62 21.85 -6.96
CA ILE A 212 -12.92 21.29 -7.35
C ILE A 212 -13.19 21.48 -8.84
N SER A 213 -12.65 22.53 -9.46
CA SER A 213 -12.86 22.78 -10.88
C SER A 213 -11.96 21.90 -11.75
N TRP A 214 -12.57 21.33 -12.80
CA TRP A 214 -11.86 20.62 -13.86
C TRP A 214 -10.99 21.54 -14.75
N ARG A 215 -11.07 22.85 -14.56
CA ARG A 215 -10.59 23.86 -15.52
C ARG A 215 -9.09 24.16 -15.43
N VAL A 216 -8.44 23.90 -14.29
CA VAL A 216 -7.03 24.27 -14.06
C VAL A 216 -6.24 23.12 -13.43
N ILE A 217 -5.78 22.18 -14.28
CA ILE A 217 -4.81 21.16 -13.90
C ILE A 217 -3.42 21.66 -14.31
N THR A 218 -2.58 21.96 -13.34
CA THR A 218 -1.16 22.25 -13.57
C THR A 218 -0.36 20.95 -13.73
N ASP A 219 0.79 20.99 -14.41
CA ASP A 219 1.69 19.83 -14.52
C ASP A 219 2.08 19.25 -13.15
N LYS A 220 2.26 20.14 -12.16
CA LYS A 220 2.46 19.80 -10.75
C LYS A 220 1.32 18.94 -10.19
N LYS A 221 0.06 19.39 -10.35
CA LYS A 221 -1.13 18.62 -9.91
C LYS A 221 -1.25 17.30 -10.65
N LEU A 222 -0.92 17.26 -11.94
CA LEU A 222 -0.91 16.03 -12.72
C LEU A 222 0.13 15.03 -12.20
N HIS A 223 1.33 15.50 -11.85
CA HIS A 223 2.37 14.66 -11.27
C HIS A 223 1.95 14.06 -9.92
N ALA A 224 1.33 14.87 -9.06
CA ALA A 224 0.84 14.41 -7.76
C ALA A 224 -0.15 13.25 -7.85
N ARG A 225 -1.00 13.21 -8.88
CA ARG A 225 -1.92 12.08 -9.12
C ARG A 225 -1.19 10.75 -9.31
N TRP A 226 -0.06 10.77 -10.01
CA TRP A 226 0.73 9.58 -10.29
C TRP A 226 1.62 9.15 -9.12
N MET A 227 1.84 10.04 -8.14
CA MET A 227 2.55 9.70 -6.91
C MET A 227 1.67 8.89 -5.94
N VAL A 228 0.36 9.15 -5.95
CA VAL A 228 -0.59 8.51 -5.03
C VAL A 228 -1.27 7.27 -5.62
N ALA A 229 -0.83 6.79 -6.79
CA ALA A 229 -1.40 5.64 -7.46
C ALA A 229 -0.30 4.66 -7.87
N ALA A 230 -0.49 3.38 -7.51
CA ALA A 230 0.38 2.30 -7.91
C ALA A 230 -0.31 1.42 -8.96
N PRO A 231 0.32 1.12 -10.09
CA PRO A 231 -0.23 0.17 -11.04
C PRO A 231 -0.28 -1.22 -10.41
N GLN A 232 -1.33 -1.97 -10.74
CA GLN A 232 -1.29 -3.41 -10.56
C GLN A 232 -0.51 -4.04 -11.71
N LYS A 233 0.07 -5.20 -11.43
CA LYS A 233 0.71 -6.02 -12.47
C LYS A 233 -0.38 -6.52 -13.42
N ILE A 234 -0.65 -5.73 -14.45
CA ILE A 234 -1.53 -6.10 -15.56
C ILE A 234 -0.63 -6.74 -16.62
N SER A 235 -1.15 -7.71 -17.37
CA SER A 235 -0.46 -8.27 -18.53
C SER A 235 0.13 -7.16 -19.41
N ASN A 236 1.25 -7.45 -20.07
CA ASN A 236 2.15 -6.49 -20.72
C ASN A 236 1.48 -5.46 -21.66
N ASP A 237 0.25 -5.69 -22.10
CA ASP A 237 -0.48 -4.85 -23.05
C ASP A 237 -0.96 -3.51 -22.47
N ALA A 238 -1.12 -3.39 -21.15
CA ALA A 238 -1.55 -2.13 -20.51
C ALA A 238 -0.38 -1.15 -20.21
N ALA A 239 0.84 -1.53 -20.56
CA ALA A 239 2.06 -0.77 -20.28
C ALA A 239 2.06 0.64 -20.90
N TYR A 240 1.29 0.88 -21.95
CA TYR A 240 1.28 2.13 -22.72
C TYR A 240 0.48 3.28 -22.10
N MET A 241 -0.28 3.01 -21.02
CA MET A 241 -1.20 4.02 -20.46
C MET A 241 -0.58 4.89 -19.35
N TYR A 242 0.64 4.58 -18.90
CA TYR A 242 1.36 5.33 -17.87
C TYR A 242 2.35 6.31 -18.53
N PRO A 243 2.50 7.55 -18.05
CA PRO A 243 3.58 8.42 -18.51
C PRO A 243 4.91 7.71 -18.31
N ARG A 244 5.66 7.49 -19.39
CA ARG A 244 6.94 6.77 -19.38
C ARG A 244 7.89 7.30 -18.30
N GLN A 245 7.93 8.61 -18.10
CA GLN A 245 8.71 9.28 -17.06
C GLN A 245 8.29 8.89 -15.64
N ALA A 246 6.99 8.70 -15.38
CA ALA A 246 6.53 8.27 -14.06
C ALA A 246 6.95 6.81 -13.82
N ARG A 247 6.80 5.92 -14.82
CA ARG A 247 7.28 4.53 -14.69
C ARG A 247 8.78 4.45 -14.53
N GLU A 248 9.57 5.18 -15.32
CA GLU A 248 11.03 5.20 -15.22
C GLU A 248 11.50 5.76 -13.87
N ARG A 249 10.85 6.81 -13.37
CA ARG A 249 11.09 7.34 -12.02
C ARG A 249 10.75 6.30 -10.97
N TRP A 250 9.57 5.67 -11.02
CA TRP A 250 9.15 4.56 -10.15
C TRP A 250 10.11 3.36 -10.22
N ASP A 251 10.62 3.01 -11.39
CA ASP A 251 11.56 1.91 -11.62
C ASP A 251 12.95 2.20 -11.05
N GLN A 252 13.48 3.42 -11.23
CA GLN A 252 14.73 3.88 -10.61
C GLN A 252 14.63 3.78 -9.08
N CYS A 253 13.51 4.25 -8.58
CA CYS A 253 13.06 4.23 -7.21
C CYS A 253 12.95 2.80 -6.60
N THR A 254 12.52 1.78 -7.36
CA THR A 254 12.52 0.37 -6.92
C THR A 254 13.92 -0.27 -6.81
N THR A 255 14.96 0.37 -7.36
CA THR A 255 16.29 -0.24 -7.52
C THR A 255 17.00 -0.50 -6.19
N HIS A 256 16.72 0.30 -5.15
CA HIS A 256 17.28 0.10 -3.79
C HIS A 256 16.59 -1.08 -3.05
N PHE A 257 15.31 -1.34 -3.35
CA PHE A 257 14.59 -2.50 -2.78
C PHE A 257 14.97 -3.81 -3.47
N ARG A 258 15.73 -3.82 -4.58
CA ARG A 258 16.23 -5.06 -5.23
C ARG A 258 17.08 -5.92 -4.27
N SER A 259 17.64 -5.32 -3.21
CA SER A 259 18.31 -6.03 -2.11
C SER A 259 17.32 -6.79 -1.20
N ILE A 260 16.20 -6.15 -0.80
CA ILE A 260 15.12 -6.78 -0.01
C ILE A 260 14.30 -7.75 -0.88
N ASN A 261 14.17 -7.47 -2.18
CA ASN A 261 13.51 -8.29 -3.20
C ASN A 261 14.33 -9.49 -3.70
N HIS A 262 15.58 -9.68 -3.25
CA HIS A 262 16.27 -10.95 -3.50
C HIS A 262 15.45 -12.13 -2.93
N HIS A 263 14.73 -11.89 -1.82
CA HIS A 263 13.87 -12.87 -1.16
C HIS A 263 12.55 -13.12 -1.89
N VAL A 264 11.86 -12.07 -2.36
CA VAL A 264 10.65 -12.21 -3.20
C VAL A 264 10.98 -12.88 -4.53
N ARG A 265 12.15 -12.60 -5.13
CA ARG A 265 12.62 -13.30 -6.34
C ARG A 265 13.01 -14.75 -6.06
N LYS A 266 13.64 -15.06 -4.92
CA LYS A 266 13.99 -16.42 -4.49
C LYS A 266 12.74 -17.24 -4.15
N TRP A 267 11.75 -16.63 -3.52
CA TRP A 267 10.42 -17.19 -3.27
C TRP A 267 9.65 -17.42 -4.58
N LYS A 268 9.61 -16.42 -5.47
CA LYS A 268 9.01 -16.54 -6.82
C LYS A 268 9.65 -17.67 -7.63
N LYS A 269 10.98 -17.79 -7.64
CA LYS A 269 11.70 -18.92 -8.25
C LYS A 269 11.39 -20.27 -7.60
N LYS A 270 11.11 -20.30 -6.29
CA LYS A 270 10.81 -21.54 -5.55
C LYS A 270 9.35 -21.99 -5.74
N ASN A 271 8.43 -21.04 -5.93
CA ASN A 271 7.00 -21.31 -6.02
C ASN A 271 6.43 -21.24 -7.45
N GLU A 272 7.13 -20.69 -8.44
CA GLU A 272 6.74 -20.82 -9.86
C GLU A 272 6.67 -22.29 -10.29
N SER A 273 7.49 -23.17 -9.72
CA SER A 273 7.42 -24.62 -9.95
C SER A 273 6.22 -25.30 -9.27
N ALA A 274 5.69 -24.73 -8.18
CA ALA A 274 4.59 -25.32 -7.41
C ALA A 274 3.21 -24.82 -7.85
N VAL A 275 3.13 -23.64 -8.49
CA VAL A 275 1.87 -23.07 -8.97
C VAL A 275 1.46 -23.66 -10.34
N HIS A 276 2.40 -24.22 -11.11
CA HIS A 276 2.10 -24.93 -12.35
C HIS A 276 1.53 -26.35 -12.15
N GLU A 277 1.55 -26.89 -10.93
CA GLU A 277 0.96 -28.21 -10.59
C GLU A 277 -0.44 -28.11 -9.93
N LEU A 278 -1.00 -26.90 -9.79
CA LEU A 278 -2.34 -26.67 -9.24
C LEU A 278 -3.27 -25.89 -10.19
N LEU A 279 -2.95 -25.88 -11.48
CA LEU A 279 -3.84 -25.57 -12.60
C LEU A 279 -3.82 -26.75 -13.58
#